data_AF-A0A832M1N8-F1
#
_entry.id   AF-A0A832M1N8-F1
#
_cell.length_a   1.000
_cell.length_b   1.000
_cell.length_c   1.000
_cell.angle_alpha   90.00
_cell.angle_beta   90.00
_cell.angle_gamma   90.00
#
_symmetry.space_group_name_H-M   'P 1'
#
loop_
_entity.id
_entity.type
_entity.pdbx_description
1 polymer ?
#
loop_
_entity_poly.entity_id
_entity_poly.type
_entity_poly.pdbx_seq_one_letter_code
_entity_poly.pdbx_strand_id
1 'polypeptide(L)'
;MSSRARKLLSERRLIRVIVEDAGVELTVSYGGKYDRMYVLVPGRFCSCASFYFEVLSKRAKEACAHLEAFELSRSELPVLKVSWEEFRNRIYPLIFKGFLT
;
A
#
# COMPACT_ATOMS: atom_id res chain seq x y z
N MET A 1 7.99 15.06 -10.90
CA MET A 1 7.64 13.64 -10.65
C MET A 1 8.60 13.06 -9.61
N SER A 2 8.10 12.32 -8.60
CA SER A 2 9.00 11.77 -7.56
C SER A 2 9.73 10.51 -8.06
N SER A 3 11.05 10.44 -7.83
CA SER A 3 11.86 9.24 -8.12
C SER A 3 11.40 8.01 -7.31
N ARG A 4 10.74 8.25 -6.17
CA ARG A 4 10.27 7.21 -5.25
C ARG A 4 9.05 6.46 -5.80
N ALA A 5 8.11 7.14 -6.46
CA ALA A 5 6.94 6.48 -7.04
C ALA A 5 7.35 5.48 -8.14
N ARG A 6 8.27 5.87 -9.04
CA ARG A 6 8.81 4.98 -10.06
C ARG A 6 9.56 3.78 -9.46
N LYS A 7 10.32 4.02 -8.39
CA LYS A 7 11.05 2.96 -7.69
C LYS A 7 10.10 1.90 -7.11
N LEU A 8 9.00 2.33 -6.47
CA LEU A 8 7.98 1.43 -5.94
C LEU A 8 7.38 0.50 -7.01
N LEU A 9 7.10 1.05 -8.20
CA LEU A 9 6.59 0.28 -9.33
C LEU A 9 7.63 -0.69 -9.87
N SER A 10 8.88 -0.24 -10.05
CA SER A 10 9.96 -1.11 -10.53
C SER A 10 10.25 -2.28 -9.60
N GLU A 11 10.10 -2.08 -8.29
CA GLU A 11 10.32 -3.10 -7.26
C GLU A 11 9.06 -3.95 -6.99
N ARG A 12 7.99 -3.76 -7.77
CA ARG A 12 6.69 -4.46 -7.67
C ARG A 12 6.14 -4.49 -6.24
N ARG A 13 6.34 -3.41 -5.50
CA ARG A 13 5.94 -3.34 -4.08
C ARG A 13 4.45 -3.09 -3.89
N LEU A 14 3.78 -2.55 -4.91
CA LEU A 14 2.36 -2.24 -4.90
C LEU A 14 1.57 -3.42 -5.50
N ILE A 15 0.66 -4.00 -4.73
CA ILE A 15 -0.10 -5.19 -5.10
C ILE A 15 -1.56 -5.07 -4.66
N ARG A 16 -2.41 -5.88 -5.29
CA ARG A 16 -3.81 -6.07 -4.88
C ARG A 16 -3.96 -7.43 -4.23
N VAL A 17 -4.41 -7.47 -2.99
CA VAL A 17 -4.66 -8.69 -2.22
C VAL A 17 -6.15 -9.01 -2.27
N ILE A 18 -6.50 -10.21 -2.69
CA ILE A 18 -7.87 -10.72 -2.70
C ILE A 18 -7.96 -11.89 -1.72
N VAL A 19 -8.80 -11.75 -0.70
CA VAL A 19 -9.09 -12.80 0.28
C VAL A 19 -10.36 -13.53 -0.16
N GLU A 20 -10.20 -14.66 -0.85
CA GLU A 20 -11.25 -15.26 -1.68
C GLU A 20 -12.46 -15.75 -0.86
N ASP A 21 -12.22 -16.32 0.31
CA ASP A 21 -13.22 -16.87 1.24
C ASP A 21 -13.84 -15.82 2.19
N ALA A 22 -13.34 -14.58 2.16
CA ALA A 22 -13.87 -13.47 2.96
C ALA A 22 -14.52 -12.37 2.11
N GLY A 23 -14.37 -12.41 0.78
CA GLY A 23 -14.86 -11.35 -0.11
C GLY A 23 -14.16 -10.00 0.09
N VAL A 24 -12.92 -10.01 0.61
CA VAL A 24 -12.16 -8.79 0.93
C VAL A 24 -11.13 -8.53 -0.17
N GLU A 25 -11.07 -7.29 -0.65
CA GLU A 25 -10.04 -6.81 -1.57
C GLU A 25 -9.31 -5.60 -0.98
N LEU A 26 -7.98 -5.63 -1.02
CA LEU A 26 -7.12 -4.59 -0.46
C LEU A 26 -6.05 -4.20 -1.47
N THR A 27 -5.77 -2.90 -1.58
CA THR A 27 -4.54 -2.42 -2.23
C THR A 27 -3.50 -2.16 -1.15
N VAL A 28 -2.33 -2.77 -1.29
CA VAL A 28 -1.24 -2.61 -0.33
C VAL A 28 0.09 -2.36 -1.01
N SER A 29 0.98 -1.64 -0.32
CA SER A 29 2.37 -1.47 -0.74
C SER A 29 3.31 -1.99 0.33
N TYR A 30 4.28 -2.82 -0.04
CA TYR A 30 5.40 -3.16 0.85
C TYR A 30 6.23 -1.92 1.20
N GLY A 31 6.68 -1.88 2.46
CA GLY A 31 7.73 -0.97 2.89
C GLY A 31 9.09 -1.32 2.26
N GLY A 32 10.06 -0.41 2.37
CA GLY A 32 11.37 -0.57 1.73
C GLY A 32 12.16 -1.82 2.15
N LYS A 33 11.90 -2.35 3.35
CA LYS A 33 12.53 -3.58 3.89
C LYS A 33 11.63 -4.82 3.80
N TYR A 34 10.46 -4.72 3.16
CA TYR A 34 9.45 -5.78 3.06
C TYR A 34 8.93 -6.33 4.40
N ASP A 35 9.21 -5.64 5.51
CA ASP A 35 8.89 -6.05 6.86
C ASP A 35 7.58 -5.43 7.39
N ARG A 36 6.85 -4.73 6.51
CA ARG A 36 5.54 -4.11 6.74
C ARG A 36 4.85 -3.81 5.41
N MET A 37 3.54 -3.61 5.46
CA MET A 37 2.71 -3.19 4.34
C MET A 37 1.89 -1.96 4.73
N TYR A 38 1.70 -1.06 3.78
CA TYR A 38 0.79 0.07 3.93
C TYR A 38 -0.48 -0.21 3.14
N VAL A 39 -1.64 0.07 3.73
CA VAL A 39 -2.94 -0.02 3.04
C VAL A 39 -3.19 1.28 2.30
N LEU A 40 -3.71 1.16 1.07
CA LEU A 40 -4.07 2.28 0.23
C LEU A 40 -5.57 2.25 -0.08
N VAL A 41 -6.19 3.42 -0.03
CA VAL A 41 -7.47 3.70 -0.69
C VAL A 41 -7.17 4.68 -1.83
N PRO A 42 -7.37 4.30 -3.10
CA PRO A 42 -7.03 5.13 -4.26
C PRO A 42 -7.54 6.56 -4.14
N GLY A 43 -6.67 7.53 -4.42
CA GLY A 43 -6.96 8.97 -4.35
C GLY A 43 -7.35 9.52 -2.98
N ARG A 44 -7.39 8.70 -1.91
CA ARG A 44 -7.99 9.09 -0.63
C ARG A 44 -7.08 8.90 0.57
N PHE A 45 -6.38 7.77 0.66
CA PHE A 45 -5.66 7.41 1.88
C PHE A 45 -4.47 6.48 1.62
N CYS A 46 -3.42 6.66 2.41
CA CYS A 46 -2.37 5.67 2.56
C CYS A 46 -1.95 5.61 4.03
N SER A 47 -1.78 4.40 4.59
CA SER A 47 -1.40 4.23 6.00
C SER A 47 0.06 4.59 6.31
N CYS A 48 0.87 4.98 5.32
CA CYS A 48 2.25 5.37 5.56
C CYS A 48 2.35 6.70 6.32
N ALA A 49 3.38 6.84 7.16
CA ALA A 49 3.63 8.06 7.93
C ALA A 49 3.70 9.33 7.05
N SER A 50 4.27 9.25 5.84
CA SER A 50 4.35 10.40 4.95
C SER A 50 2.98 10.93 4.52
N PHE A 51 1.96 10.08 4.37
CA PHE A 51 0.61 10.56 4.09
C PHE A 51 0.07 11.35 5.28
N TYR A 52 0.16 10.80 6.49
CA TYR A 52 -0.30 11.46 7.69
C TYR A 52 0.38 12.82 7.91
N PHE A 53 1.72 12.87 7.89
CA PHE A 53 2.46 14.08 8.18
C PHE A 53 2.42 15.09 7.03
N GLU A 54 2.67 14.66 5.80
CA GLU A 54 2.91 15.60 4.69
C GLU A 54 1.64 15.94 3.92
N VAL A 55 0.66 15.04 3.84
CA VAL A 55 -0.59 15.26 3.10
C VAL A 55 -1.68 15.74 4.05
N LEU A 56 -1.97 14.99 5.12
CA LEU A 56 -3.12 15.29 6.00
C LEU A 56 -2.81 16.42 7.00
N SER A 57 -1.73 16.31 7.76
CA SER A 57 -1.42 17.21 8.87
C SER A 57 -0.83 18.53 8.39
N LYS A 58 0.30 18.50 7.68
CA LYS A 58 0.99 19.72 7.21
C LYS A 58 0.43 20.29 5.91
N ARG A 59 -0.27 19.47 5.10
CA ARG A 59 -0.72 19.82 3.74
C ARG A 59 0.39 20.36 2.84
N ALA A 60 1.61 19.84 3.01
CA ALA A 60 2.78 20.21 2.22
C ALA A 60 2.83 19.49 0.86
N LYS A 61 2.06 18.42 0.70
CA LYS A 61 1.94 17.63 -0.55
C LYS A 61 0.50 17.22 -0.79
N GLU A 62 0.14 17.05 -2.06
CA GLU A 62 -1.18 16.53 -2.44
C GLU A 62 -1.29 15.01 -2.28
N ALA A 63 -0.16 14.28 -2.43
CA ALA A 63 -0.13 12.83 -2.35
C ALA A 63 1.20 12.32 -1.74
N CYS A 64 1.15 11.11 -1.17
CA CYS A 64 2.36 10.38 -0.80
C CYS A 64 2.88 9.58 -2.01
N ALA A 65 4.14 9.13 -1.96
CA ALA A 65 4.75 8.39 -3.07
C ALA A 65 3.99 7.10 -3.44
N HIS A 66 3.27 6.48 -2.50
CA HIS A 66 2.47 5.28 -2.77
C HIS A 66 1.19 5.59 -3.57
N LEU A 67 0.51 6.69 -3.25
CA LEU A 67 -0.66 7.15 -4.02
C LEU A 67 -0.22 7.63 -5.41
N GLU A 68 0.89 8.36 -5.51
CA GLU A 68 1.48 8.71 -6.81
C GLU A 68 1.81 7.46 -7.64
N ALA A 69 2.39 6.42 -7.02
CA ALA A 69 2.69 5.17 -7.70
C ALA A 69 1.42 4.44 -8.18
N PHE A 70 0.36 4.44 -7.38
CA PHE A 70 -0.91 3.83 -7.75
C PHE A 70 -1.56 4.53 -8.96
N GLU A 71 -1.62 5.86 -8.96
CA GLU A 71 -2.12 6.62 -10.11
C GLU A 71 -1.30 6.31 -11.38
N LEU A 72 0.02 6.18 -11.22
CA LEU A 72 0.92 5.84 -12.33
C LEU A 72 0.77 4.41 -12.83
N SER A 73 0.38 3.47 -11.97
CA SER A 73 0.13 2.08 -12.39
C SER A 73 -1.17 1.94 -13.17
N ARG A 74 -1.98 3.00 -13.31
CA ARG A 74 -3.28 2.97 -14.00
C ARG A 74 -4.22 1.89 -13.46
N SER A 75 -4.15 1.61 -12.16
CA SER A 75 -4.88 0.52 -11.49
C SER A 75 -4.52 -0.90 -11.96
N GLU A 76 -3.45 -1.06 -12.75
CA GLU A 76 -2.92 -2.37 -13.14
C GLU A 76 -1.87 -2.81 -12.13
N LEU A 77 -2.28 -3.63 -11.17
CA LEU A 77 -1.41 -4.15 -10.10
C LEU A 77 -1.32 -5.68 -10.17
N PRO A 78 -0.16 -6.25 -9.80
CA PRO A 78 -0.08 -7.68 -9.52
C PRO A 78 -1.12 -8.08 -8.47
N VAL A 79 -1.83 -9.18 -8.73
CA VAL A 79 -2.87 -9.70 -7.85
C VAL A 79 -2.31 -10.88 -7.06
N LEU A 80 -2.45 -10.82 -5.74
CA LEU A 80 -2.17 -11.91 -4.81
C LEU A 80 -3.49 -12.41 -4.23
N LYS A 81 -3.84 -13.66 -4.54
CA LYS A 81 -5.03 -14.33 -4.01
C LYS A 81 -4.63 -15.20 -2.82
N VAL A 82 -5.38 -15.13 -1.73
CA VAL A 82 -5.11 -15.85 -0.47
C VAL A 82 -6.41 -16.28 0.20
N SER A 83 -6.33 -17.28 1.09
CA SER A 83 -7.41 -17.58 2.03
C SER A 83 -7.38 -16.63 3.23
N TRP A 84 -8.46 -16.62 4.02
CA TRP A 84 -8.57 -15.83 5.25
C TRP A 84 -7.52 -16.25 6.28
N GLU A 85 -7.23 -17.54 6.37
CA GLU A 85 -6.17 -18.06 7.24
C GLU A 85 -4.79 -17.56 6.81
N GLU A 86 -4.48 -17.64 5.52
CA GLU A 86 -3.21 -17.15 4.99
C GLU A 86 -3.07 -15.63 5.16
N PHE A 87 -4.13 -14.88 4.86
CA PHE A 87 -4.18 -13.44 5.10
C PHE A 87 -3.87 -13.11 6.56
N ARG A 88 -4.56 -13.76 7.50
CA ARG A 88 -4.42 -13.51 8.94
C ARG A 88 -3.02 -13.80 9.44
N ASN A 89 -2.39 -14.87 8.94
CA ASN A 89 -1.09 -15.32 9.43
C ASN A 89 0.10 -14.62 8.74
N ARG A 90 -0.03 -14.22 7.47
CA ARG A 90 1.09 -13.70 6.67
C ARG A 90 0.99 -12.21 6.34
N ILE A 91 -0.21 -11.73 6.02
CA ILE A 91 -0.41 -10.39 5.46
C ILE A 91 -0.84 -9.40 6.53
N TYR A 92 -1.84 -9.77 7.34
CA TYR A 92 -2.37 -8.93 8.41
C TYR A 92 -1.29 -8.43 9.38
N PRO A 93 -0.30 -9.24 9.84
CA PRO A 93 0.74 -8.75 10.72
C PRO A 93 1.62 -7.66 10.09
N LEU A 94 1.89 -7.77 8.78
CA LEU A 94 2.66 -6.77 8.03
C LEU A 94 1.89 -5.46 7.88
N ILE A 95 0.59 -5.54 7.60
CA ILE A 95 -0.30 -4.38 7.55
C ILE A 95 -0.36 -3.70 8.91
N PHE A 96 -0.62 -4.48 9.96
CA PHE A 96 -0.73 -3.98 11.32
C PHE A 96 0.55 -3.25 11.75
N LYS A 97 1.72 -3.86 11.50
CA LYS A 97 3.02 -3.20 11.75
C LYS A 97 3.20 -1.92 10.95
N GLY A 98 2.68 -1.84 9.72
CA GLY A 98 2.73 -0.63 8.90
C GLY A 98 1.84 0.52 9.38
N PHE A 99 0.84 0.25 10.22
CA PHE A 99 0.09 1.31 10.93
C PHE A 99 0.85 1.84 12.15
N LEU A 100 1.72 1.04 12.76
CA LEU A 100 2.45 1.38 13.97
C LEU A 100 3.82 2.03 13.69
N THR A 101 4.39 1.83 12.50
CA THR A 101 5.79 2.20 12.17
C THR A 101 5.96 2.68 10.75
#